data_AF-A0A6I4T460-F1
#
_entry.id   AF-A0A6I4T460-F1
#
_cell.length_a   1.000
_cell.length_b   1.000
_cell.length_c   1.000
_cell.angle_alpha   90.00
_cell.angle_beta   90.00
_cell.angle_gamma   90.00
#
_symmetry.space_group_name_H-M   'P 1'
#
loop_
_entity.id
_entity.type
_entity.pdbx_description
1 polymer ?
#
loop_
_entity_poly.entity_id
_entity_poly.type
_entity_poly.pdbx_seq_one_letter_code
_entity_poly.pdbx_strand_id
1 'polypeptide(L)'
;MVPPSPLENTHISAHAWARYKRLMKFMVGVTVLTVIIALSAIYAKTGMVSIHFFIATGLGIFAAMVLMSALMGLVFLSSGTGHDEAIHDPAEDKYPASDDQSAG
;
A
#
# COMPACT_ATOMS: atom_id res chain seq x y z
N MET A 1 29.65 21.67 8.69
CA MET A 1 28.27 21.72 9.17
C MET A 1 27.52 20.73 8.30
N VAL A 2 27.15 19.57 8.83
CA VAL A 2 26.51 18.50 8.02
C VAL A 2 25.07 18.94 7.75
N PRO A 3 24.64 19.05 6.48
CA PRO A 3 23.25 19.36 6.18
C PRO A 3 22.33 18.26 6.75
N PRO A 4 21.17 18.62 7.32
CA PRO A 4 20.27 17.66 7.96
C PRO A 4 19.92 16.52 7.00
N SER A 5 20.01 15.28 7.51
CA SER A 5 19.80 14.09 6.69
C SER A 5 18.33 13.98 6.24
N PRO A 6 18.04 13.72 4.95
CA PRO A 6 16.69 13.49 4.40
C PRO A 6 15.88 12.30 4.96
N LEU A 7 16.23 11.79 6.14
CA LEU A 7 15.48 10.78 6.89
C LEU A 7 14.48 11.41 7.88
N GLU A 8 14.43 12.74 8.00
CA GLU A 8 13.52 13.48 8.89
C GLU A 8 12.17 13.87 8.26
N ASN A 9 11.93 13.55 7.00
CA ASN A 9 10.64 13.71 6.32
C ASN A 9 9.63 12.63 6.75
N THR A 10 9.57 12.34 8.06
CA THR A 10 8.61 11.48 8.74
C THR A 10 7.16 11.87 8.41
N HIS A 11 6.91 13.15 8.14
CA HIS A 11 5.57 13.66 7.88
C HIS A 11 4.98 13.12 6.56
N ILE A 12 5.79 12.91 5.52
CA ILE A 12 5.33 12.37 4.23
C ILE A 12 5.08 10.86 4.33
N SER A 13 6.00 10.12 4.94
CA SER A 13 5.91 8.67 5.14
C SER A 13 4.76 8.28 6.08
N ALA A 14 4.51 9.06 7.13
CA ALA A 14 3.40 8.85 8.06
C ALA A 14 2.04 9.03 7.37
N HIS A 15 1.92 10.01 6.45
CA HIS A 15 0.69 10.28 5.73
C HIS A 15 0.36 9.18 4.71
N ALA A 16 1.37 8.62 4.02
CA ALA A 16 1.21 7.46 3.14
C ALA A 16 0.78 6.20 3.91
N TRP A 17 1.38 5.97 5.08
CA TRP A 17 1.05 4.84 5.95
C TRP A 17 -0.37 4.87 6.51
N ALA A 18 -0.87 6.05 6.87
CA ALA A 18 -2.24 6.22 7.36
C ALA A 18 -3.28 5.83 6.29
N ARG A 19 -3.04 6.19 5.01
CA ARG A 19 -3.91 5.83 3.89
C ARG A 19 -3.89 4.33 3.62
N TYR A 20 -2.70 3.73 3.60
CA TYR A 20 -2.54 2.29 3.43
C TYR A 20 -3.30 1.50 4.52
N LYS A 21 -3.15 1.88 5.80
CA LYS A 21 -3.88 1.25 6.91
C LYS A 21 -5.40 1.35 6.76
N ARG A 22 -5.92 2.50 6.31
CA ARG A 22 -7.37 2.67 6.10
C ARG A 22 -7.87 1.75 4.99
N LEU A 23 -7.13 1.63 3.88
CA LEU A 23 -7.46 0.72 2.79
C LEU A 23 -7.38 -0.75 3.23
N MET A 24 -6.34 -1.13 3.98
CA MET A 24 -6.19 -2.49 4.51
C MET A 24 -7.32 -2.86 5.46
N LYS A 25 -7.78 -1.94 6.33
CA LYS A 25 -8.94 -2.18 7.20
C LYS A 25 -10.22 -2.43 6.40
N PHE A 26 -10.41 -1.71 5.28
CA PHE A 26 -11.54 -1.94 4.37
C PHE A 26 -11.43 -3.31 3.68
N MET A 27 -10.26 -3.65 3.14
CA MET A 27 -9.98 -4.95 2.52
C MET A 27 -10.19 -6.13 3.49
N VAL A 28 -9.81 -5.97 4.76
CA VAL A 28 -10.10 -6.94 5.82
C VAL A 28 -11.61 -7.08 6.01
N GLY A 29 -12.35 -5.97 6.07
CA GLY A 29 -13.82 -6.01 6.19
C GLY A 29 -14.49 -6.78 5.04
N VAL A 30 -14.08 -6.52 3.78
CA VAL A 30 -14.57 -7.24 2.60
C VAL A 30 -14.19 -8.73 2.66
N THR A 31 -12.97 -9.04 3.08
CA THR A 31 -12.51 -10.42 3.25
C THR A 31 -13.34 -11.15 4.30
N VAL A 32 -13.60 -10.54 5.46
CA VAL A 32 -14.46 -11.12 6.51
C VAL A 32 -15.86 -11.38 5.98
N LEU A 33 -16.46 -10.40 5.27
CA LEU A 33 -17.77 -10.57 4.65
C LEU A 33 -17.78 -11.75 3.66
N THR A 34 -16.75 -11.86 2.82
CA THR A 34 -16.59 -12.94 1.84
C THR A 34 -16.46 -14.29 2.53
N VAL A 35 -15.68 -14.39 3.60
CA VAL A 35 -15.54 -15.61 4.41
C VAL A 35 -16.87 -16.00 5.04
N ILE A 36 -17.63 -15.05 5.60
CA ILE A 36 -18.96 -15.32 6.16
C ILE A 36 -19.90 -15.86 5.09
N ILE A 37 -19.92 -15.25 3.89
CA ILE A 37 -20.73 -15.72 2.76
C ILE A 37 -20.32 -17.14 2.34
N ALA A 38 -19.01 -17.39 2.20
CA ALA A 38 -18.49 -18.69 1.81
C ALA A 38 -18.85 -19.78 2.84
N LEU A 39 -18.65 -19.51 4.13
CA LEU A 39 -19.01 -20.44 5.21
C LEU A 39 -20.52 -20.68 5.27
N SER A 40 -21.33 -19.64 5.08
CA SER A 40 -22.81 -19.76 5.03
C SER A 40 -23.27 -20.62 3.86
N ALA A 41 -22.64 -20.46 2.68
CA ALA A 41 -22.93 -21.27 1.49
C ALA A 41 -22.54 -22.74 1.68
N ILE A 42 -21.40 -23.01 2.32
CA ILE A 42 -20.97 -24.37 2.68
C ILE A 42 -21.93 -24.99 3.70
N TYR A 43 -22.32 -24.23 4.73
CA TYR A 43 -23.26 -24.68 5.75
C TYR A 43 -24.61 -25.08 5.13
N ALA A 44 -25.13 -24.28 4.19
CA ALA A 44 -26.38 -24.55 3.51
C ALA A 44 -26.36 -25.80 2.63
N LYS A 45 -25.20 -26.17 2.05
CA LYS A 45 -25.09 -27.30 1.12
C LYS A 45 -24.68 -28.63 1.75
N THR A 46 -23.85 -28.62 2.79
CA THR A 46 -23.13 -29.85 3.21
C THR A 46 -23.63 -30.43 4.54
N GLY A 47 -24.48 -29.72 5.30
CA GLY A 47 -24.89 -30.15 6.64
C GLY A 47 -23.72 -30.16 7.66
N MET A 48 -23.94 -30.72 8.86
CA MET A 48 -22.94 -30.73 9.95
C MET A 48 -21.78 -31.71 9.69
N VAL A 49 -20.82 -31.35 8.82
CA VAL A 49 -19.67 -32.20 8.50
C VAL A 49 -18.65 -32.27 9.65
N SER A 50 -18.15 -31.13 10.11
CA SER A 50 -17.35 -31.02 11.35
C SER A 50 -16.96 -29.56 11.59
N ILE A 51 -16.97 -29.09 12.84
CA ILE A 51 -16.68 -27.67 13.15
C ILE A 51 -15.23 -27.28 12.79
N HIS A 52 -14.30 -28.23 12.87
CA HIS A 52 -12.90 -28.05 12.51
C HIS A 52 -12.72 -27.70 11.02
N PHE A 53 -13.54 -28.29 10.15
CA PHE A 53 -13.49 -28.01 8.71
C PHE A 53 -13.86 -26.55 8.43
N PHE A 54 -14.95 -26.07 9.03
CA PHE A 54 -15.38 -24.68 8.86
C PHE A 54 -14.33 -23.69 9.38
N ILE A 55 -13.73 -23.96 10.55
CA ILE A 55 -12.71 -23.10 11.13
C ILE A 55 -11.44 -23.10 10.27
N ALA A 56 -10.97 -24.27 9.83
CA ALA A 56 -9.77 -24.40 9.01
C ALA A 56 -9.95 -23.73 7.62
N THR A 57 -11.08 -23.96 6.97
CA THR A 57 -11.38 -23.32 5.67
C THR A 57 -11.57 -21.82 5.81
N GLY A 58 -12.29 -21.37 6.85
CA GLY A 58 -12.48 -19.94 7.11
C GLY A 58 -11.17 -19.21 7.38
N LEU A 59 -10.33 -19.77 8.26
CA LEU A 59 -8.98 -19.24 8.53
C LEU A 59 -8.08 -19.27 7.30
N GLY A 60 -8.11 -20.36 6.51
CA GLY A 60 -7.31 -20.50 5.31
C GLY A 60 -7.65 -19.43 4.26
N ILE A 61 -8.94 -19.26 3.95
CA ILE A 61 -9.41 -18.25 2.99
C ILE A 61 -9.10 -16.85 3.51
N PHE A 62 -9.40 -16.58 4.79
CA PHE A 62 -9.11 -15.28 5.40
C PHE A 62 -7.62 -14.93 5.32
N ALA A 63 -6.76 -15.84 5.75
CA ALA A 63 -5.31 -15.63 5.76
C ALA A 63 -4.76 -15.43 4.34
N ALA A 64 -5.21 -16.24 3.37
CA ALA A 64 -4.78 -16.12 1.98
C ALA A 64 -5.17 -14.76 1.36
N MET A 65 -6.42 -14.31 1.59
CA MET A 65 -6.90 -13.03 1.04
C MET A 65 -6.23 -11.83 1.70
N VAL A 66 -6.06 -11.84 3.03
CA VAL A 66 -5.32 -10.78 3.74
C VAL A 66 -3.88 -10.72 3.27
N LEU A 67 -3.20 -11.87 3.16
CA LEU A 67 -1.83 -11.94 2.68
C LEU A 67 -1.71 -11.39 1.25
N MET A 68 -2.59 -11.81 0.34
CA MET A 68 -2.62 -11.31 -1.04
C MET A 68 -2.81 -9.78 -1.08
N SER A 69 -3.76 -9.24 -0.31
CA SER A 69 -4.00 -7.79 -0.24
C SER A 69 -2.82 -7.02 0.36
N ALA A 70 -2.17 -7.59 1.38
CA ALA A 70 -1.02 -6.99 2.05
C ALA A 70 0.16 -6.91 1.09
N LEU A 71 0.45 -7.99 0.35
CA LEU A 71 1.51 -8.00 -0.65
C LEU A 71 1.27 -6.96 -1.73
N MET A 72 0.05 -6.89 -2.28
CA MET A 72 -0.31 -5.89 -3.29
C MET A 72 -0.11 -4.46 -2.76
N GLY A 73 -0.54 -4.17 -1.54
CA GLY A 73 -0.39 -2.84 -0.98
C GLY A 73 1.03 -2.50 -0.49
N LEU A 74 1.85 -3.49 -0.10
CA LEU A 74 3.29 -3.29 0.10
C LEU A 74 4.00 -2.91 -1.21
N VAL A 75 3.62 -3.55 -2.34
CA VAL A 75 4.15 -3.20 -3.66
C VAL A 75 3.84 -1.75 -4.02
N PHE A 76 2.61 -1.27 -3.77
CA PHE A 76 2.24 0.14 -3.98
C PHE A 76 3.00 1.11 -3.08
N LEU A 77 3.30 0.74 -1.83
CA LEU A 77 4.15 1.56 -0.96
C LEU A 77 5.59 1.58 -1.46
N SER A 78 6.09 0.46 -1.97
CA SER A 78 7.45 0.36 -2.49
C SER A 78 7.71 1.27 -3.69
N SER A 79 6.71 1.49 -4.56
CA SER A 79 6.82 2.43 -5.69
C SER A 79 6.42 3.86 -5.32
N GLY A 80 5.55 4.06 -4.32
CA GLY A 80 5.05 5.39 -3.95
C GLY A 80 5.92 6.19 -2.97
N THR A 81 6.95 5.59 -2.36
CA THR A 81 7.80 6.24 -1.34
C THR A 81 8.84 7.24 -1.88
N GLY A 82 8.86 7.52 -3.19
CA GLY A 82 9.67 8.59 -3.77
C GLY A 82 11.16 8.25 -3.86
N HIS A 83 11.50 6.98 -4.14
CA HIS A 83 12.89 6.61 -4.45
C HIS A 83 13.22 6.86 -5.93
N ASP A 84 12.20 6.87 -6.77
CA ASP A 84 12.20 6.97 -8.23
C ASP A 84 11.87 8.39 -8.72
N GLU A 85 11.14 9.18 -7.94
CA GLU A 85 10.85 10.59 -8.26
C GLU A 85 11.96 11.56 -7.78
N ALA A 86 12.92 11.09 -6.98
CA ALA A 86 14.02 11.91 -6.45
C ALA A 86 15.21 12.06 -7.43
N ILE A 87 14.98 11.96 -8.74
CA ILE A 87 15.96 12.38 -9.73
C ILE A 87 15.79 13.89 -9.91
N HIS A 88 16.50 14.65 -9.09
CA HIS A 88 16.80 16.04 -9.38
C HIS A 88 17.55 16.07 -10.73
N ASP A 89 16.94 16.60 -11.79
CA ASP A 89 17.59 16.78 -13.09
C ASP A 89 18.64 17.90 -12.96
N PRO A 90 19.95 17.57 -12.94
CA PRO A 90 20.99 18.59 -12.82
C PRO A 90 21.17 19.42 -14.11
N ALA A 91 20.31 19.23 -15.13
CA ALA A 91 20.35 20.01 -16.36
C ALA A 91 19.78 21.43 -16.21
N GLU A 92 18.94 21.72 -15.21
CA GLU A 92 18.44 23.10 -14.96
C GLU A 92 19.52 24.04 -14.43
N ASP A 93 20.56 23.53 -13.77
CA ASP A 93 21.66 24.34 -13.22
C ASP A 93 22.70 24.77 -14.27
N LYS A 94 22.59 24.30 -15.53
CA LYS A 94 23.63 24.49 -16.56
C LYS A 94 23.39 25.59 -17.57
N TYR A 95 22.29 26.34 -17.50
CA TYR A 95 22.08 27.52 -18.33
C TYR A 95 21.75 28.75 -17.46
N PRO A 96 22.76 29.53 -17.01
CA PRO A 96 22.50 30.90 -16.62
C PRO A 96 21.90 31.61 -17.83
N ALA A 97 20.76 32.26 -17.62
CA ALA A 97 20.10 33.08 -18.62
C ALA A 97 21.14 33.98 -19.29
N SER A 98 21.31 33.79 -20.60
CA SER A 98 22.07 34.74 -21.40
C SER A 98 21.31 36.05 -21.35
N ASP A 99 21.85 37.01 -20.60
CA ASP A 99 21.38 38.39 -20.58
C ASP A 99 21.40 38.92 -22.02
N ASP A 100 20.22 38.94 -22.63
CA ASP A 100 19.87 39.82 -23.74
C ASP A 100 19.94 41.25 -23.19
N GLN A 101 21.15 41.81 -23.21
CA GLN A 101 21.35 43.22 -22.94
C GLN A 101 21.49 43.93 -24.27
N SER A 102 20.33 44.44 -24.70
CA SER A 102 20.17 45.61 -25.54
C SER A 102 21.25 46.67 -25.27
N ALA A 103 22.11 46.90 -26.25
CA ALA A 103 22.72 48.19 -26.56
C ALA A 103 23.00 48.14 -28.07
N GLY A 104 22.34 48.92 -28.93
CA GLY A 104 22.14 50.36 -28.78
C GLY A 104 23.34 51.05 -29.38
#